data_AF-A0A6N6L0A8-F1
#
_entry.id   AF-A0A6N6L0A8-F1
#
_cell.length_a   1.000
_cell.length_b   1.000
_cell.length_c   1.000
_cell.angle_alpha   90.00
_cell.angle_beta   90.00
_cell.angle_gamma   90.00
#
_symmetry.space_group_name_H-M   'P 1'
#
loop_
_entity.id
_entity.type
_entity.pdbx_description
1 polymer ?
#
loop_
_entity_poly.entity_id
_entity_poly.type
_entity_poly.pdbx_seq_one_letter_code
_entity_poly.pdbx_strand_id
1 'polypeptide(L)'
;MSTEKDIDRVDYRVEENIVPERQLLLWQRVFIFLLIIATLGAIAIAIVLFSQVNSLRDQNDDLQNQISGMMNIDPDLELAWSPDGSRIVFVSERDGDKDIYIYTLEDGKEIALTDNASQDFNPQWSEDGANVIIDSDRSGEVEQYTIIISEFIEEP
;
A
#
# COMPACT_ATOMS: atom_id res chain seq x y z
N MET A 1 -29.23 -0.27 101.17
CA MET A 1 -28.43 0.74 100.45
C MET A 1 -27.66 -0.01 99.37
N SER A 2 -27.93 0.36 98.11
CA SER A 2 -27.27 -0.02 96.85
C SER A 2 -28.28 -0.59 95.85
N THR A 3 -28.78 0.27 94.97
CA THR A 3 -29.45 -0.10 93.73
C THR A 3 -28.40 -0.02 92.62
N GLU A 4 -27.96 -1.18 92.14
CA GLU A 4 -27.10 -1.30 90.96
C GLU A 4 -27.99 -1.14 89.72
N LYS A 5 -27.59 -0.25 88.81
CA LYS A 5 -28.35 0.13 87.62
C LYS A 5 -28.03 -0.87 86.52
N ASP A 6 -28.99 -1.72 86.16
CA ASP A 6 -28.88 -2.61 85.00
C ASP A 6 -28.64 -1.78 83.73
N ILE A 7 -27.53 -2.03 83.07
CA ILE A 7 -27.15 -1.42 81.81
C ILE A 7 -27.58 -2.40 80.72
N ASP A 8 -28.64 -2.05 79.98
CA ASP A 8 -29.11 -2.86 78.85
C ASP A 8 -28.00 -3.01 77.80
N ARG A 9 -27.56 -4.26 77.62
CA ARG A 9 -26.53 -4.65 76.67
C ARG A 9 -27.19 -4.73 75.29
N VAL A 10 -26.98 -3.71 74.46
CA VAL A 10 -27.44 -3.73 73.06
C VAL A 10 -26.63 -4.75 72.28
N ASP A 11 -27.28 -5.83 71.86
CA ASP A 11 -26.67 -6.90 71.09
C ASP A 11 -26.62 -6.50 69.61
N TYR A 12 -25.44 -6.07 69.14
CA TYR A 12 -25.23 -5.74 67.73
C TYR A 12 -25.13 -7.03 66.92
N ARG A 13 -26.28 -7.57 66.51
CA ARG A 13 -26.31 -8.72 65.60
C ARG A 13 -25.89 -8.25 64.20
N VAL A 14 -24.66 -8.56 63.81
CA VAL A 14 -24.19 -8.38 62.43
C VAL A 14 -24.85 -9.46 61.59
N GLU A 15 -25.83 -9.09 60.76
CA GLU A 15 -26.34 -9.98 59.72
C GLU A 15 -25.29 -10.07 58.61
N GLU A 16 -24.53 -11.17 58.59
CA GLU A 16 -23.68 -11.50 57.45
C GLU A 16 -24.59 -11.75 56.23
N ASN A 17 -24.46 -10.89 55.24
CA ASN A 17 -25.26 -10.94 54.02
C ASN A 17 -24.72 -12.05 53.10
N ILE A 18 -24.98 -13.31 53.48
CA ILE A 18 -24.49 -14.50 52.76
C ILE A 18 -25.35 -14.70 51.51
N VAL A 19 -24.77 -14.38 50.33
CA VAL A 19 -25.43 -14.64 49.05
C VAL A 19 -25.56 -16.17 48.85
N PRO A 20 -26.77 -16.70 48.56
CA PRO A 20 -26.96 -18.14 48.39
C PRO A 20 -26.14 -18.70 47.22
N GLU A 21 -25.53 -19.88 47.36
CA GLU A 21 -24.70 -20.51 46.31
C GLU A 21 -25.39 -20.65 44.95
N ARG A 22 -26.72 -20.86 44.94
CA ARG A 22 -27.52 -20.91 43.71
C ARG A 22 -27.52 -19.59 42.94
N GLN A 23 -27.43 -18.45 43.62
CA GLN A 23 -27.34 -17.13 42.99
C GLN A 23 -25.96 -16.94 42.35
N LEU A 24 -24.88 -17.35 43.02
CA LEU A 24 -23.51 -17.27 42.49
C LEU A 24 -23.36 -18.10 41.19
N LEU A 25 -23.94 -19.30 41.15
CA LEU A 25 -23.92 -20.16 39.96
C LEU A 25 -24.72 -19.57 38.78
N LEU A 26 -25.82 -18.87 39.05
CA LEU A 26 -26.59 -18.18 38.00
C LEU A 26 -25.79 -17.03 37.40
N TRP A 27 -25.18 -16.19 38.23
CA TRP A 27 -24.32 -15.10 37.75
C TRP A 27 -23.10 -15.60 36.99
N GLN A 28 -22.49 -16.70 37.43
CA GLN A 28 -21.40 -17.35 36.69
C GLN A 28 -21.84 -17.83 35.31
N ARG A 29 -23.02 -18.44 35.17
CA ARG A 29 -23.56 -18.88 33.87
C ARG A 29 -23.89 -17.71 32.95
N VAL A 30 -24.50 -16.65 33.49
CA VAL A 30 -24.77 -15.42 32.75
C VAL A 30 -23.47 -14.80 32.26
N PHE A 31 -22.46 -14.72 33.12
CA PHE A 31 -21.15 -14.19 32.77
C PHE A 31 -20.46 -15.01 31.67
N ILE A 32 -20.42 -16.34 31.81
CA ILE A 32 -19.86 -17.24 30.79
C ILE A 32 -20.60 -17.07 29.46
N PHE A 33 -21.93 -16.98 29.50
CA PHE A 33 -22.75 -16.79 28.30
C PHE A 33 -22.45 -15.45 27.60
N LEU A 34 -22.32 -14.37 28.37
CA LEU A 34 -21.93 -13.06 27.84
C LEU A 34 -20.52 -13.07 27.23
N LEU A 35 -19.57 -13.78 27.84
CA LEU A 35 -18.22 -13.96 27.28
C LEU A 35 -18.25 -14.73 25.95
N ILE A 36 -19.08 -15.76 25.84
CA ILE A 36 -19.23 -16.51 24.59
C ILE A 36 -19.81 -15.61 23.49
N ILE A 37 -20.85 -14.83 23.79
CA ILE A 37 -21.42 -13.89 22.81
C ILE A 37 -20.40 -12.83 22.41
N ALA A 38 -19.66 -12.26 23.37
CA ALA A 38 -18.65 -11.25 23.09
C ALA A 38 -17.51 -11.80 22.22
N THR A 39 -17.02 -13.02 22.50
CA THR A 39 -15.97 -13.66 21.71
C THR A 39 -16.45 -14.02 20.30
N LEU A 40 -17.66 -14.55 20.16
CA LEU A 40 -18.26 -14.81 18.85
C LEU A 40 -18.43 -13.53 18.03
N GLY A 41 -18.88 -12.44 18.65
CA GLY A 41 -18.96 -11.13 18.02
C GLY A 41 -17.59 -10.63 17.55
N ALA A 42 -16.56 -10.75 18.40
CA ALA A 42 -15.20 -10.36 18.05
C ALA A 42 -14.63 -11.19 16.88
N ILE A 43 -14.88 -12.50 16.87
CA ILE A 43 -14.46 -13.39 15.77
C ILE A 43 -15.17 -12.99 14.47
N ALA A 44 -16.47 -12.74 14.51
CA ALA A 44 -17.23 -12.31 13.34
C ALA A 44 -16.68 -11.00 12.76
N ILE A 45 -16.38 -10.02 13.62
CA ILE A 45 -15.74 -8.76 13.20
C ILE A 45 -14.36 -9.04 12.59
N ALA A 46 -13.53 -9.88 13.21
CA ALA A 46 -12.21 -10.21 12.69
C ALA A 46 -12.26 -10.86 11.30
N ILE A 47 -13.23 -11.75 11.07
CA ILE A 47 -13.44 -12.38 9.75
C ILE A 47 -13.79 -11.33 8.69
N VAL A 48 -14.72 -10.42 9.00
CA VAL A 48 -15.11 -9.35 8.08
C VAL A 48 -13.93 -8.45 7.78
N LEU A 49 -13.17 -8.04 8.79
CA LEU A 49 -11.99 -7.19 8.61
C LEU A 49 -10.91 -7.89 7.78
N PHE A 50 -10.63 -9.17 8.06
CA PHE A 50 -9.67 -9.95 7.28
C PHE A 50 -10.10 -10.07 5.81
N SER A 51 -11.39 -10.33 5.56
CA SER A 51 -11.96 -10.35 4.22
C SER A 51 -11.83 -8.99 3.51
N GLN A 52 -12.07 -7.89 4.22
CA GLN A 52 -11.93 -6.53 3.66
C GLN A 52 -10.48 -6.24 3.28
N VAL A 53 -9.52 -6.56 4.16
CA VAL A 53 -8.09 -6.35 3.90
C VAL A 53 -7.64 -7.15 2.67
N ASN A 54 -8.05 -8.40 2.55
CA ASN A 54 -7.68 -9.21 1.38
C ASN A 54 -8.30 -8.65 0.09
N SER A 55 -9.57 -8.23 0.11
CA SER A 55 -10.20 -7.60 -1.06
C SER A 55 -9.50 -6.30 -1.47
N LEU A 56 -9.05 -5.50 -0.50
CA LEU A 56 -8.30 -4.28 -0.78
C LEU A 56 -6.91 -4.60 -1.36
N ARG A 57 -6.27 -5.64 -0.84
CA ARG A 57 -4.99 -6.12 -1.38
C ARG A 57 -5.15 -6.57 -2.83
N ASP A 58 -6.14 -7.41 -3.13
CA ASP A 58 -6.39 -7.91 -4.48
C ASP A 58 -6.68 -6.75 -5.46
N GLN A 59 -7.46 -5.75 -5.01
CA GLN A 59 -7.69 -4.53 -5.79
C GLN A 59 -6.42 -3.73 -6.04
N ASN A 60 -5.52 -3.65 -5.05
CA ASN A 60 -4.25 -2.97 -5.22
C ASN A 60 -3.33 -3.74 -6.18
N ASP A 61 -3.25 -5.07 -6.06
CA ASP A 61 -2.44 -5.91 -6.94
C ASP A 61 -2.94 -5.82 -8.40
N ASP A 62 -4.26 -5.81 -8.62
CA ASP A 62 -4.88 -5.59 -9.93
C ASP A 62 -4.58 -4.17 -10.47
N LEU A 63 -4.72 -3.14 -9.63
CA LEU A 63 -4.38 -1.77 -10.01
C LEU A 63 -2.91 -1.65 -10.38
N GLN A 64 -2.00 -2.28 -9.64
CA GLN A 64 -0.57 -2.30 -9.95
C GLN A 64 -0.29 -3.01 -11.27
N ASN A 65 -0.96 -4.13 -11.57
CA ASN A 65 -0.82 -4.83 -12.84
C ASN A 65 -1.37 -4.02 -14.02
N GLN A 66 -2.51 -3.33 -13.84
CA GLN A 66 -3.07 -2.42 -14.84
C GLN A 66 -2.15 -1.23 -15.07
N ILE A 67 -1.66 -0.60 -14.00
CA ILE A 67 -0.68 0.48 -14.10
C ILE A 67 0.58 -0.01 -14.78
N SER A 68 1.11 -1.19 -14.44
CA SER A 68 2.29 -1.76 -15.10
C SER A 68 2.05 -2.02 -16.59
N GLY A 69 0.87 -2.54 -16.96
CA GLY A 69 0.46 -2.72 -18.35
C GLY A 69 0.27 -1.40 -19.10
N MET A 70 -0.16 -0.34 -18.41
CA MET A 70 -0.29 1.02 -18.94
C MET A 70 1.05 1.80 -18.95
N MET A 71 2.00 1.44 -18.08
CA MET A 71 3.35 2.02 -17.99
C MET A 71 4.31 1.40 -19.00
N ASN A 72 3.95 0.24 -19.56
CA ASN A 72 4.49 -0.19 -20.86
C ASN A 72 3.69 0.51 -21.95
N ILE A 73 3.92 1.82 -22.01
CA ILE A 73 2.98 2.81 -22.52
C ILE A 73 2.48 2.43 -23.91
N ASP A 74 1.18 2.67 -24.10
CA ASP A 74 0.50 2.60 -25.38
C ASP A 74 1.49 2.98 -26.50
N PRO A 75 1.84 2.08 -27.43
CA PRO A 75 2.81 2.39 -28.48
C PRO A 75 2.40 3.62 -29.30
N ASP A 76 1.14 4.04 -29.24
CA ASP A 76 0.65 5.28 -29.86
C ASP A 76 1.00 6.56 -29.07
N LEU A 77 1.30 6.44 -27.77
CA LEU A 77 1.79 7.53 -26.91
C LEU A 77 3.32 7.43 -26.88
N GLU A 78 4.01 8.27 -27.64
CA GLU A 78 5.47 8.28 -27.78
C GLU A 78 6.23 8.73 -26.50
N LEU A 79 5.94 8.11 -25.35
CA LEU A 79 6.57 8.33 -24.03
C LEU A 79 6.55 7.06 -23.17
N ALA A 80 7.45 6.90 -22.21
CA ALA A 80 7.55 5.76 -21.27
C ALA A 80 7.97 6.18 -19.85
N TRP A 81 7.27 5.70 -18.82
CA TRP A 81 7.63 5.90 -17.41
C TRP A 81 8.71 4.91 -16.98
N SER A 82 9.68 5.35 -16.18
CA SER A 82 10.66 4.43 -15.58
C SER A 82 9.99 3.50 -14.56
N PRO A 83 10.49 2.28 -14.32
CA PRO A 83 9.87 1.31 -13.41
C PRO A 83 9.72 1.79 -11.96
N ASP A 84 10.61 2.66 -11.52
CA ASP A 84 10.59 3.30 -10.19
C ASP A 84 9.69 4.56 -10.14
N GLY A 85 9.13 4.97 -11.28
CA GLY A 85 8.28 6.14 -11.43
C GLY A 85 8.97 7.49 -11.25
N SER A 86 10.31 7.53 -11.26
CA SER A 86 11.09 8.77 -11.03
C SER A 86 11.40 9.55 -12.31
N ARG A 87 11.32 8.90 -13.47
CA ARG A 87 11.72 9.45 -14.78
C ARG A 87 10.68 9.15 -15.85
N ILE A 88 10.67 9.97 -16.89
CA ILE A 88 9.87 9.80 -18.10
C ILE A 88 10.81 9.91 -19.29
N VAL A 89 10.76 8.98 -20.23
CA VAL A 89 11.32 9.17 -21.57
C VAL A 89 10.23 9.51 -22.55
N PHE A 90 10.53 10.30 -23.58
CA PHE A 90 9.54 10.71 -24.57
C PHE A 90 10.21 11.13 -25.88
N VAL A 91 9.46 11.05 -26.96
CA VAL A 91 9.89 11.52 -28.28
C VAL A 91 9.61 13.01 -28.42
N SER A 92 10.55 13.75 -29.00
CA SER A 92 10.38 15.16 -29.32
C SER A 92 10.91 15.47 -30.71
N GLU A 93 10.14 16.22 -31.49
CA GLU A 93 10.54 16.73 -32.82
C GLU A 93 11.08 18.17 -32.76
N ARG A 94 11.56 18.60 -31.59
CA ARG A 94 11.91 20.01 -31.36
C ARG A 94 13.15 20.47 -32.12
N ASP A 95 13.99 19.54 -32.57
CA ASP A 95 15.25 19.82 -33.27
C ASP A 95 15.18 19.53 -34.79
N GLY A 96 14.02 19.10 -35.29
CA GLY A 96 13.76 18.87 -36.72
C GLY A 96 13.65 17.40 -37.12
N ASP A 97 14.02 16.50 -36.22
CA ASP A 97 13.88 15.05 -36.28
C ASP A 97 13.40 14.51 -34.92
N LYS A 98 12.92 13.26 -34.90
CA LYS A 98 12.46 12.60 -33.69
C LYS A 98 13.65 12.16 -32.85
N ASP A 99 13.78 12.77 -31.68
CA ASP A 99 14.77 12.41 -30.68
C ASP A 99 14.13 11.93 -29.38
N ILE A 100 14.86 11.10 -28.65
CA ILE A 100 14.48 10.61 -27.33
C ILE A 100 15.02 11.56 -26.27
N TYR A 101 14.12 12.02 -25.43
CA TYR A 101 14.40 12.85 -24.27
C TYR A 101 14.08 12.10 -22.99
N ILE A 102 14.77 12.44 -21.90
CA ILE A 102 14.46 11.99 -20.56
C ILE A 102 14.18 13.19 -19.65
N TYR A 103 13.16 13.06 -18.80
CA TYR A 103 12.77 14.02 -17.80
C TYR A 103 12.82 13.37 -16.41
N THR A 104 13.58 13.97 -15.50
CA THR A 104 13.67 13.54 -14.10
C THR A 104 12.71 14.37 -13.25
N LEU A 105 11.82 13.70 -12.52
CA LEU A 105 10.79 14.39 -11.72
C LEU A 105 11.33 15.16 -10.53
N GLU A 106 12.38 14.65 -9.88
CA GLU A 106 12.90 15.19 -8.63
C GLU A 106 13.45 16.61 -8.79
N ASP A 107 14.27 16.82 -9.81
CA ASP A 107 14.94 18.10 -10.09
C ASP A 107 14.34 18.84 -11.28
N GLY A 108 13.39 18.23 -11.99
CA GLY A 108 12.77 18.77 -13.20
C GLY A 108 13.75 18.87 -14.37
N LYS A 109 14.85 18.12 -14.34
CA LYS A 109 15.87 18.16 -15.38
C LYS A 109 15.43 17.36 -16.59
N GLU A 110 15.59 17.98 -17.77
CA GLU A 110 15.38 17.34 -19.06
C GLU A 110 16.73 17.21 -19.78
N ILE A 111 16.98 16.05 -20.40
CA ILE A 111 18.22 15.76 -21.15
C ILE A 111 17.86 15.02 -22.44
N ALA A 112 18.51 15.36 -23.55
CA ALA A 112 18.43 14.57 -24.78
C ALA A 112 19.27 13.28 -24.63
N LEU A 113 18.66 12.13 -24.88
CA LEU A 113 19.32 10.83 -24.92
C LEU A 113 19.82 10.49 -26.33
N THR A 114 19.23 11.10 -27.35
CA THR A 114 19.69 11.05 -28.73
C THR A 114 19.85 12.46 -29.27
N ASP A 115 20.83 12.64 -30.15
CA ASP A 115 21.09 13.88 -30.88
C ASP A 115 21.80 13.46 -32.16
N ASN A 116 21.02 13.09 -33.18
CA ASN A 116 21.55 12.66 -34.45
C ASN A 116 20.68 13.16 -35.61
N ALA A 117 20.58 12.45 -36.73
CA ALA A 117 19.77 12.88 -37.88
C ALA A 117 18.74 11.81 -38.28
N SER A 118 18.65 10.75 -37.48
CA SER A 118 17.77 9.60 -37.68
C SER A 118 16.47 9.81 -36.90
N GLN A 119 15.45 9.03 -37.22
CA GLN A 119 14.22 9.02 -36.44
C GLN A 119 14.35 8.02 -35.31
N ASP A 120 14.39 8.50 -34.07
CA ASP A 120 14.39 7.69 -32.86
C ASP A 120 13.02 7.75 -32.18
N PHE A 121 12.35 6.60 -32.01
CA PHE A 121 10.97 6.52 -31.52
C PHE A 121 10.68 5.24 -30.73
N ASN A 122 9.44 5.08 -30.26
CA ASN A 122 8.97 3.94 -29.44
C ASN A 122 9.87 3.62 -28.23
N PRO A 123 10.16 4.60 -27.35
CA PRO A 123 11.03 4.33 -26.21
C PRO A 123 10.36 3.37 -25.21
N GLN A 124 11.12 2.40 -24.71
CA GLN A 124 10.68 1.42 -23.71
C GLN A 124 11.76 1.24 -22.64
N TRP A 125 11.39 1.27 -21.36
CA TRP A 125 12.32 1.00 -20.28
C TRP A 125 12.61 -0.49 -20.13
N SER A 126 13.85 -0.85 -19.78
CA SER A 126 14.15 -2.17 -19.24
C SER A 126 13.48 -2.35 -17.86
N GLU A 127 13.13 -3.59 -17.50
CA GLU A 127 12.42 -3.90 -16.24
C GLU A 127 13.18 -3.42 -14.98
N ASP A 128 14.52 -3.36 -15.06
CA ASP A 128 15.40 -2.90 -13.99
C ASP A 128 15.62 -1.36 -13.98
N GLY A 129 15.09 -0.64 -14.96
CA GLY A 129 15.22 0.81 -15.08
C GLY A 129 16.63 1.29 -15.45
N ALA A 130 17.53 0.40 -15.88
CA ALA A 130 18.90 0.76 -16.22
C ALA A 130 19.07 1.26 -17.67
N ASN A 131 18.18 0.86 -18.57
CA ASN A 131 18.30 1.11 -20.00
C ASN A 131 16.97 1.51 -20.62
N VAL A 132 17.06 2.13 -21.79
CA VAL A 132 15.92 2.44 -22.65
C VAL A 132 16.15 1.80 -24.03
N ILE A 133 15.20 1.01 -24.48
CA ILE A 133 15.16 0.39 -25.80
C ILE A 133 14.37 1.32 -26.73
N ILE A 134 14.88 1.58 -27.92
CA ILE A 134 14.29 2.50 -28.90
C ILE A 134 14.29 1.85 -30.28
N ASP A 135 13.36 2.25 -31.14
CA ASP A 135 13.43 1.99 -32.58
C ASP A 135 14.16 3.17 -33.26
N SER A 136 15.09 2.87 -34.16
CA SER A 136 15.87 3.88 -34.89
C SER A 136 16.11 3.50 -36.35
N ASP A 137 15.99 4.46 -37.27
CA ASP A 137 16.30 4.26 -38.70
C ASP A 137 17.75 4.60 -39.08
N ARG A 138 18.63 4.81 -38.09
CA ARG A 138 20.03 5.26 -38.30
C ARG A 138 20.89 4.34 -39.18
N SER A 139 20.55 3.07 -39.30
CA SER A 139 21.26 2.11 -40.16
C SER A 139 20.70 2.05 -41.60
N GLY A 140 19.65 2.81 -41.89
CA GLY A 140 18.92 2.82 -43.16
C GLY A 140 17.66 1.96 -43.17
N GLU A 141 17.48 1.10 -42.16
CA GLU A 141 16.24 0.39 -41.84
C GLU A 141 15.94 0.59 -40.35
N VAL A 142 14.68 0.40 -39.95
CA VAL A 142 14.29 0.51 -38.53
C VAL A 142 14.83 -0.70 -37.77
N GLU A 143 15.68 -0.44 -36.78
CA GLU A 143 16.26 -1.45 -35.89
C GLU A 143 16.15 -0.99 -34.42
N GLN A 144 16.26 -1.95 -33.50
CA GLN A 144 16.24 -1.66 -32.07
C GLN A 144 17.63 -1.29 -31.56
N TYR A 145 17.71 -0.20 -30.79
CA TYR A 145 18.90 0.25 -30.09
C TYR A 145 18.66 0.34 -28.59
N THR A 146 19.73 0.21 -27.82
CA THR A 146 19.69 0.34 -26.35
C THR A 146 20.51 1.53 -25.92
N ILE A 147 19.89 2.40 -25.12
CA ILE A 147 20.50 3.55 -24.47
C ILE A 147 20.75 3.18 -23.01
N ILE A 148 21.99 3.32 -22.56
CA ILE A 148 22.40 3.04 -21.18
C ILE A 148 22.25 4.33 -20.39
N ILE A 149 21.31 4.39 -19.43
CA ILE A 149 20.96 5.65 -18.76
C ILE A 149 22.09 6.23 -17.92
N SER A 150 22.94 5.37 -17.36
CA SER A 150 24.10 5.79 -16.58
C SER A 150 25.17 6.53 -17.42
N GLU A 151 25.06 6.53 -18.75
CA GLU A 151 25.92 7.37 -19.61
C GLU A 151 25.48 8.84 -19.63
N PHE A 152 24.23 9.14 -19.24
CA PHE A 152 23.63 10.47 -19.31
C PHE A 152 23.32 11.09 -17.94
N ILE A 153 23.06 10.25 -16.95
CA ILE A 153 22.65 10.66 -15.60
C ILE A 153 23.56 9.97 -14.59
N GLU A 154 24.23 10.77 -13.75
CA GLU A 154 24.93 10.24 -12.58
C GLU A 154 23.88 9.86 -11.52
N GLU A 155 23.79 8.56 -11.22
CA GLU A 155 23.01 8.08 -10.08
C GLU A 155 23.69 8.54 -8.77
N PRO A 156 22.94 9.02 -7.76
CA PRO A 156 23.49 9.53 -6.50
C PRO A 156 24.18 8.47 -5.62
#